data_AF-A0A9D5J6G4-F1
#
_entry.id   AF-A0A9D5J6G4-F1
#
_cell.length_a   1.000
_cell.length_b   1.000
_cell.length_c   1.000
_cell.angle_alpha   90.00
_cell.angle_beta   90.00
_cell.angle_gamma   90.00
#
_symmetry.space_group_name_H-M   'P 1'
#
loop_
_entity.id
_entity.type
_entity.pdbx_description
1 polymer ?
#
loop_
_entity_poly.entity_id
_entity_poly.type
_entity_poly.pdbx_seq_one_letter_code
_entity_poly.pdbx_strand_id
1 'polypeptide(L)'
;MTYLFTHSSTVAGHLVEHLYLVLTSLGIAAALALPLGVFIARSRRLGAVVLQALNVSYTIPSLALFAVLVPVFGIGSTTAILALVIYA
;
A
#
# COMPACT_ATOMS: atom_id res chain seq x y z
N MET A 1 16.72 -21.72 -11.92
CA MET A 1 16.67 -20.96 -13.19
C MET A 1 15.72 -21.58 -14.22
N THR A 2 15.68 -22.91 -14.37
CA THR A 2 14.80 -23.61 -15.33
C THR A 2 13.29 -23.36 -15.09
N TYR A 3 12.84 -23.25 -13.83
CA TYR A 3 11.41 -23.05 -13.50
C TYR A 3 10.79 -21.77 -14.10
N LEU A 4 11.56 -20.68 -14.17
CA LEU A 4 11.10 -19.41 -14.76
C LEU A 4 10.83 -19.52 -16.26
N PHE A 5 11.60 -20.36 -16.95
CA PHE A 5 11.48 -20.56 -18.39
C PHE A 5 10.44 -21.62 -18.75
N THR A 6 10.19 -22.59 -17.85
CA THR A 6 9.16 -23.62 -18.04
C THR A 6 7.74 -23.12 -17.71
N HIS A 7 7.60 -22.19 -16.75
CA HIS A 7 6.32 -21.61 -16.31
C HIS A 7 6.24 -20.10 -16.56
N SER A 8 6.89 -19.64 -17.65
CA SER A 8 6.99 -18.21 -17.99
C SER A 8 5.61 -17.54 -18.11
N SER A 9 4.60 -18.26 -18.60
CA SER A 9 3.21 -17.79 -18.68
C SER A 9 2.57 -17.55 -17.31
N THR A 10 2.81 -18.43 -16.34
CA THR A 10 2.31 -18.28 -14.96
C THR A 10 3.00 -17.13 -14.25
N VAL A 11 4.32 -17.02 -14.40
CA VAL A 11 5.10 -15.91 -13.83
C VAL A 11 4.65 -14.57 -14.43
N ALA A 12 4.43 -14.51 -15.75
CA ALA A 12 3.89 -13.32 -16.40
C ALA A 12 2.49 -12.96 -15.89
N GLY A 13 1.62 -13.96 -15.68
CA GLY A 13 0.29 -13.75 -15.09
C GLY A 13 0.34 -13.10 -13.71
N HIS A 14 1.17 -13.64 -12.81
CA HIS A 14 1.35 -13.06 -11.48
C HIS A 14 2.01 -11.69 -11.50
N LEU A 15 2.90 -11.43 -12.46
CA LEU A 15 3.48 -10.10 -12.64
C LEU A 15 2.40 -9.07 -12.99
N VAL A 16 1.48 -9.41 -13.90
CA VAL A 16 0.36 -8.54 -14.27
C VAL A 16 -0.57 -8.31 -13.08
N GLU A 17 -0.88 -9.35 -12.31
CA GLU A 17 -1.67 -9.23 -11.08
C GLU A 17 -0.99 -8.31 -10.06
N HIS A 18 0.32 -8.46 -9.87
CA HIS A 18 1.08 -7.61 -8.97
C HIS A 18 1.10 -6.15 -9.45
N LEU A 19 1.32 -5.91 -10.74
CA LEU A 19 1.25 -4.57 -11.33
C LEU A 19 -0.13 -3.95 -11.14
N TYR A 20 -1.20 -4.71 -11.32
CA TYR A 20 -2.56 -4.24 -11.09
C TYR A 20 -2.76 -3.76 -9.64
N LEU A 21 -2.33 -4.57 -8.65
CA LEU A 21 -2.42 -4.19 -7.23
C LEU A 21 -1.60 -2.93 -6.94
N VAL A 22 -0.33 -2.89 -7.36
CA VAL A 22 0.56 -1.77 -7.07
C VAL A 22 0.09 -0.48 -7.72
N LEU A 23 -0.27 -0.50 -9.00
CA LEU A 23 -0.71 0.70 -9.72
C LEU A 23 -2.03 1.24 -9.19
N THR A 24 -2.97 0.35 -8.86
CA THR A 24 -4.26 0.75 -8.29
C THR A 24 -4.07 1.37 -6.91
N SER A 25 -3.31 0.72 -6.03
CA SER A 25 -3.01 1.25 -4.70
C SER A 25 -2.26 2.56 -4.75
N LEU A 26 -1.22 2.67 -5.59
CA LEU A 26 -0.45 3.89 -5.75
C LEU A 26 -1.31 5.04 -6.28
N GLY A 27 -2.20 4.76 -7.25
CA GLY A 27 -3.12 5.76 -7.78
C GLY A 27 -4.07 6.31 -6.70
N ILE A 28 -4.65 5.43 -5.89
CA ILE A 28 -5.52 5.83 -4.78
C ILE A 28 -4.72 6.59 -3.71
N ALA A 29 -3.56 6.08 -3.30
CA ALA A 29 -2.70 6.71 -2.31
C ALA A 29 -2.27 8.11 -2.76
N ALA A 30 -1.78 8.26 -3.99
CA ALA A 30 -1.40 9.56 -4.54
C ALA A 30 -2.58 10.54 -4.59
N ALA A 31 -3.76 10.07 -4.99
CA ALA A 31 -4.96 10.92 -5.03
C ALA A 31 -5.38 11.44 -3.64
N LEU A 32 -5.08 10.72 -2.56
CA LEU A 32 -5.37 11.13 -1.19
C LEU A 32 -4.21 11.90 -0.54
N ALA A 33 -2.99 11.39 -0.67
CA ALA A 33 -1.78 11.90 -0.03
C ALA A 33 -1.32 13.23 -0.63
N LEU A 34 -1.46 13.44 -1.95
CA LEU A 34 -1.03 14.70 -2.56
C LEU A 34 -1.86 15.90 -2.07
N PRO A 35 -3.21 15.88 -2.09
CA PRO A 35 -4.00 16.97 -1.51
C PRO A 35 -3.74 17.19 -0.02
N LEU A 36 -3.65 16.10 0.75
CA LEU A 36 -3.35 16.18 2.19
C LEU A 36 -1.98 16.81 2.43
N GLY A 37 -0.95 16.39 1.69
CA GLY A 37 0.41 16.93 1.79
C GLY A 37 0.45 18.43 1.51
N VAL A 38 -0.25 18.88 0.46
CA VAL A 38 -0.36 20.32 0.14
C VAL A 38 -1.06 21.10 1.26
N PHE A 39 -2.12 20.54 1.86
CA PHE A 39 -2.84 21.20 2.96
C PHE A 39 -1.97 21.29 4.23
N ILE A 40 -1.29 20.21 4.57
CA ILE A 40 -0.41 20.11 5.74
C ILE A 40 0.80 21.04 5.61
N ALA A 41 1.33 21.20 4.39
CA ALA A 41 2.47 22.09 4.12
C ALA A 41 2.22 23.55 4.51
N ARG A 42 0.96 23.99 4.62
CA ARG A 42 0.59 25.35 5.02
C ARG A 42 0.63 25.58 6.54
N SER A 43 0.71 24.53 7.36
CA SER A 43 0.69 24.65 8.82
C SER A 43 1.77 23.80 9.49
N ARG A 44 2.75 24.47 10.10
CA ARG A 44 3.87 23.83 10.81
C ARG A 44 3.42 22.91 11.95
N ARG A 45 2.30 23.23 12.62
CA ARG A 45 1.72 22.38 13.68
C ARG A 45 1.07 21.12 13.11
N LEU A 46 0.28 21.24 12.04
CA LEU A 46 -0.33 20.08 11.39
C LEU A 46 0.75 19.18 10.78
N GLY A 47 1.80 19.77 10.18
CA GLY A 47 2.96 19.02 9.70
C GLY A 47 3.63 18.18 10.77
N ALA A 48 3.89 18.78 11.94
CA ALA A 48 4.53 18.06 13.05
C ALA A 48 3.66 16.91 13.60
N VAL A 49 2.34 17.07 13.65
CA VAL A 49 1.42 16.01 14.11
C VAL A 49 1.35 14.88 13.09
N VAL A 50 1.20 15.21 11.81
CA VAL A 50 1.09 14.19 10.76
C VAL A 50 2.40 13.43 10.57
N LEU A 51 3.56 14.09 10.61
CA LEU A 51 4.85 13.39 10.57
C LEU A 51 5.02 12.43 11.75
N GLN A 52 4.58 12.80 12.95
CA GLN A 52 4.64 11.89 14.10
C GLN A 52 3.73 10.68 13.92
N ALA A 53 2.51 10.88 13.42
CA ALA A 53 1.60 9.78 13.12
C ALA A 53 2.21 8.83 12.08
N LEU A 54 2.78 9.36 10.99
CA LEU A 54 3.45 8.57 9.96
C LEU A 54 4.63 7.78 10.51
N ASN A 55 5.46 8.39 11.35
CA ASN A 55 6.57 7.68 11.99
C ASN A 55 6.10 6.50 12.84
N VAL A 56 4.99 6.64 13.58
CA VAL A 56 4.40 5.51 14.33
C VAL A 56 3.90 4.43 13.39
N SER A 57 3.17 4.81 12.33
CA SER A 57 2.69 3.87 11.31
C SER A 57 3.81 3.09 10.64
N TYR A 58 4.96 3.72 10.35
CA TYR A 58 6.12 3.04 9.75
C TYR A 58 6.79 2.02 10.69
N THR A 59 6.51 2.07 12.00
CA THR A 59 6.97 1.01 12.92
C THR A 59 6.10 -0.24 12.87
N ILE A 60 4.88 -0.14 12.33
CA ILE A 60 3.98 -1.28 12.18
C ILE A 60 4.44 -2.10 10.97
N PRO A 61 4.86 -3.36 11.14
CA PRO A 61 5.23 -4.20 10.02
C PRO A 61 4.01 -4.51 9.17
N SER A 62 4.19 -4.64 7.85
CA SER A 62 3.11 -4.94 6.91
C SER A 62 2.32 -6.19 7.32
N LEU A 63 2.99 -7.23 7.82
CA LEU A 63 2.35 -8.46 8.31
C LEU A 63 1.34 -8.20 9.44
N ALA A 64 1.65 -7.30 10.38
CA ALA A 64 0.74 -6.97 11.48
C ALA A 64 -0.49 -6.18 10.98
N LEU A 65 -0.30 -5.28 10.01
CA LEU A 65 -1.40 -4.58 9.38
C LEU A 65 -2.36 -5.55 8.67
N PHE A 66 -1.83 -6.53 7.94
CA PHE A 66 -2.64 -7.59 7.32
C PHE A 66 -3.40 -8.41 8.38
N ALA A 67 -2.77 -8.74 9.50
CA ALA A 67 -3.44 -9.47 10.59
C ALA A 67 -4.65 -8.72 11.16
N VAL A 68 -4.65 -7.38 11.13
CA VAL A 68 -5.79 -6.55 11.56
C VAL A 68 -6.85 -6.42 10.46
N LEU A 69 -6.44 -6.30 9.19
CA LEU A 69 -7.37 -6.06 8.08
C LEU A 69 -8.10 -7.34 7.61
N VAL A 70 -7.43 -8.50 7.62
CA VAL A 70 -7.99 -9.77 7.12
C VAL A 70 -9.28 -10.19 7.83
N PRO A 71 -9.43 -10.11 9.17
CA PRO A 71 -10.68 -10.43 9.84
C PRO A 71 -11.86 -9.54 9.43
N VAL A 72 -11.59 -8.30 9.01
CA VAL A 72 -12.62 -7.30 8.68
C VAL A 72 -13.00 -7.35 7.20
N PHE A 73 -12.01 -7.47 6.31
CA PHE A 73 -12.18 -7.36 4.87
C PHE A 73 -12.00 -8.69 4.11
N GLY A 74 -11.61 -9.76 4.82
CA GLY A 74 -11.30 -11.06 4.25
C GLY A 74 -9.89 -11.15 3.64
N ILE A 75 -9.58 -12.30 3.05
CA ILE A 75 -8.34 -12.50 2.27
C ILE A 75 -8.65 -12.19 0.80
N GLY A 76 -7.85 -11.33 0.17
CA GLY A 76 -8.01 -11.04 -1.25
C GLY A 76 -7.39 -9.70 -1.67
N SER A 77 -7.66 -9.32 -2.92
CA SER A 77 -7.16 -8.09 -3.54
C SER A 77 -7.60 -6.83 -2.81
N THR A 78 -8.83 -6.77 -2.28
CA THR A 78 -9.33 -5.62 -1.51
C THR A 78 -8.47 -5.33 -0.29
N THR A 79 -8.17 -6.37 0.49
CA THR A 79 -7.33 -6.26 1.70
C THR A 79 -5.90 -5.89 1.36
N ALA A 80 -5.36 -6.47 0.27
CA ALA A 80 -4.04 -6.11 -0.24
C ALA A 80 -3.99 -4.64 -0.68
N ILE A 81 -5.00 -4.18 -1.42
CA ILE A 81 -5.07 -2.79 -1.91
C ILE A 81 -5.14 -1.82 -0.74
N LEU A 82 -5.99 -2.09 0.26
CA LEU A 82 -6.10 -1.25 1.47
C LEU A 82 -4.78 -1.18 2.23
N ALA A 83 -4.14 -2.32 2.47
CA ALA A 83 -2.84 -2.36 3.15
C ALA A 83 -1.77 -1.58 2.38
N LEU A 84 -1.73 -1.74 1.06
CA LEU A 84 -0.80 -1.03 0.18
C LEU A 84 -1.10 0.48 0.12
N VAL A 85 -2.36 0.91 0.10
CA VAL A 85 -2.73 2.34 0.13
C VAL A 85 -2.29 3.01 1.41
N ILE A 86 -2.37 2.31 2.55
CA ILE A 86 -1.91 2.85 3.85
C ILE A 86 -0.39 3.04 3.86
N TYR A 87 0.35 2.28 3.05
CA TYR A 87 1.82 2.25 3.07
C TYR A 87 2.49 2.97 1.88
N ALA A 88 1.77 3.17 0.78
CA ALA A 88 2.25 3.81 -0.46
C ALA A 88 2.32 5.34 -0.33
#